data_AF-A0A7Y2C1F1-F1
#
_entry.id   AF-A0A7Y2C1F1-F1
#
_cell.length_a   1.000
_cell.length_b   1.000
_cell.length_c   1.000
_cell.angle_alpha   90.00
_cell.angle_beta   90.00
_cell.angle_gamma   90.00
#
_symmetry.space_group_name_H-M   'P 1'
#
loop_
_entity.id
_entity.type
_entity.pdbx_description
1 polymer ?
#
loop_
_entity_poly.entity_id
_entity_poly.type
_entity_poly.pdbx_seq_one_letter_code
_entity_poly.pdbx_strand_id
1 'polypeptide(L)' 'MEALNIFIKAAFIENMVLAYFLGMCSYLAVSKSVNTAFGLGLAVIFVLGITMPINWVISEYLLSENGLFGMDLTFLRLI' A
#
# COMPACT_ATOMS: atom_id res chain seq x y z
N MET A 1 -26.61 6.33 -6.09
CA MET A 1 -25.77 6.54 -4.89
C MET A 1 -25.58 5.26 -4.08
N GLU A 2 -26.21 4.15 -4.47
CA GLU A 2 -26.01 2.85 -3.80
C GLU A 2 -24.76 2.16 -4.33
N ALA A 3 -24.57 2.09 -5.66
CA ALA A 3 -23.42 1.45 -6.33
C ALA A 3 -22.03 1.87 -5.80
N LEU A 4 -21.84 3.17 -5.52
CA LEU A 4 -20.58 3.70 -4.99
C LEU A 4 -20.30 3.22 -3.56
N ASN A 5 -21.33 3.11 -2.74
CA ASN A 5 -21.21 2.66 -1.35
C ASN A 5 -20.92 1.15 -1.30
N ILE A 6 -21.60 0.35 -2.12
CA ILE A 6 -21.31 -1.10 -2.25
C ILE A 6 -19.89 -1.32 -2.82
N PHE A 7 -19.44 -0.50 -3.77
CA PHE A 7 -18.08 -0.61 -4.33
C PHE A 7 -17.01 -0.34 -3.27
N ILE A 8 -17.12 0.75 -2.51
CA ILE A 8 -16.15 1.07 -1.44
C ILE A 8 -16.18 0.00 -0.34
N LYS A 9 -17.38 -0.45 0.06
CA LYS A 9 -17.54 -1.46 1.10
C LYS A 9 -16.99 -2.82 0.66
N ALA A 10 -17.25 -3.25 -0.57
CA ALA A 10 -16.73 -4.50 -1.10
C ALA A 10 -15.21 -4.46 -1.37
N ALA A 11 -14.68 -3.33 -1.86
CA ALA A 11 -13.28 -3.23 -2.26
C ALA A 11 -12.30 -3.05 -1.09
N PHE A 12 -12.68 -2.30 -0.05
CA PHE A 12 -11.76 -1.93 1.05
C PHE A 12 -12.16 -2.50 2.42
N ILE A 13 -13.45 -2.67 2.70
CA ILE A 13 -13.92 -3.08 4.04
C ILE A 13 -14.14 -4.59 4.12
N GLU A 14 -14.77 -5.18 3.11
CA GLU A 14 -15.08 -6.62 3.05
C GLU A 14 -14.04 -7.41 2.25
N ASN A 15 -13.02 -6.74 1.70
CA ASN A 15 -11.94 -7.40 1.01
C ASN A 15 -10.94 -7.99 1.99
N MET A 16 -11.17 -9.26 2.32
CA MET A 16 -10.34 -10.04 3.23
C MET A 16 -8.86 -10.09 2.78
N VAL A 17 -8.58 -9.94 1.49
CA VAL A 17 -7.20 -9.96 0.99
C VAL A 17 -6.41 -8.74 1.47
N LEU A 18 -6.99 -7.54 1.42
CA LEU A 18 -6.30 -6.32 1.88
C LEU A 18 -6.22 -6.25 3.41
N ALA A 19 -7.30 -6.58 4.10
CA ALA A 19 -7.38 -6.44 5.56
C ALA A 19 -6.58 -7.50 6.31
N TYR A 20 -6.53 -8.74 5.79
CA TYR A 20 -5.80 -9.82 6.44
C TYR A 20 -4.38 -9.99 5.93
N PHE A 21 -4.05 -9.78 4.65
CA PHE A 21 -2.67 -10.03 4.19
C PHE A 21 -1.75 -8.81 4.32
N LEU A 22 -2.29 -7.59 4.20
CA LEU A 22 -1.49 -6.37 4.31
C LEU A 22 -1.35 -5.97 5.79
N GLY A 23 -0.34 -6.55 6.46
CA GLY A 23 0.02 -6.16 7.83
C GLY A 23 -0.36 -7.15 8.94
N MET A 24 -0.45 -8.45 8.66
CA MET A 24 -0.67 -9.49 9.70
C MET A 24 0.24 -9.34 10.92
N CYS A 25 1.52 -9.08 10.68
CA CYS A 25 2.52 -8.96 11.74
C CYS A 25 2.24 -7.78 12.69
N SER A 26 1.83 -6.63 12.16
CA SER A 26 1.48 -5.47 12.98
C SER A 26 0.08 -5.56 13.58
N TYR A 27 -0.87 -6.20 12.89
CA TYR A 27 -2.22 -6.49 13.40
C TYR A 27 -2.19 -7.41 14.63
N LEU A 28 -1.44 -8.52 14.57
CA LEU A 28 -1.32 -9.46 15.68
C LEU A 28 -0.68 -8.80 16.91
N ALA A 29 0.33 -7.94 16.70
CA ALA A 29 1.05 -7.26 17.78
C ALA A 29 0.22 -6.20 18.52
N VAL A 30 -0.67 -5.49 17.83
CA VAL A 30 -1.36 -4.30 18.35
C VAL A 30 -2.85 -4.57 18.68
N SER A 31 -3.31 -5.80 18.49
CA SER A 31 -4.69 -6.25 18.72
C SER A 31 -5.27 -6.02 20.13
N LYS A 32 -4.42 -5.80 21.14
CA LYS A 32 -4.84 -5.72 22.55
C LYS A 32 -5.34 -4.35 23.02
N SER A 33 -5.03 -3.26 22.32
CA SER A 33 -5.50 -1.92 22.72
C SER A 33 -5.85 -1.01 21.54
N VAL A 34 -7.06 -0.44 21.58
CA VAL A 34 -7.61 0.37 20.49
C VAL A 34 -6.83 1.67 20.28
N ASN A 35 -6.31 2.26 21.35
CA ASN A 35 -5.52 3.50 21.30
C ASN A 35 -4.21 3.32 20.51
N THR A 36 -3.56 2.16 20.65
CA THR A 36 -2.32 1.88 19.90
C THR A 36 -2.60 1.47 18.47
N ALA A 37 -3.70 0.75 18.20
CA ALA A 37 -4.13 0.39 16.86
C ALA A 37 -4.44 1.63 16.00
N PHE A 38 -5.05 2.66 16.59
CA PHE A 38 -5.34 3.92 15.89
C PHE A 38 -4.06 4.68 15.51
N GLY A 39 -3.08 4.76 16.42
CA GLY A 39 -1.79 5.38 16.15
C GLY A 39 -0.98 4.66 15.07
N LEU A 40 -0.97 3.32 15.09
CA LEU A 40 -0.34 2.50 14.06
C LEU A 40 -1.00 2.70 12.69
N GLY A 41 -2.35 2.71 12.64
CA GLY A 41 -3.10 2.94 11.40
C GLY A 41 -2.75 4.27 10.74
N LEU A 42 -2.70 5.36 11.52
CA LEU A 42 -2.31 6.68 11.01
C LEU A 42 -0.87 6.70 10.48
N ALA A 43 0.07 6.07 11.19
CA ALA A 43 1.46 5.99 10.74
C ALA A 43 1.58 5.24 9.40
N VAL A 44 0.87 4.12 9.25
CA VAL A 44 0.89 3.31 8.02
C VAL A 44 0.28 4.06 6.84
N ILE A 45 -0.86 4.75 7.04
CA ILE A 45 -1.49 5.57 5.99
C ILE A 45 -0.55 6.67 5.51
N PHE A 46 0.14 7.34 6.44
CA PHE A 46 1.09 8.40 6.11
C PHE A 46 2.27 7.87 5.28
N VAL A 47 2.88 6.76 5.71
CA VAL A 47 4.00 6.15 4.99
C VAL A 47 3.57 5.69 3.59
N LEU A 48 2.46 4.94 3.48
CA LEU A 48 1.93 4.48 2.19
C LEU A 48 1.55 5.64 1.26
N GLY A 49 1.01 6.73 1.81
CA GLY A 49 0.65 7.92 1.04
C GLY A 49 1.85 8.61 0.38
N ILE A 50 3.04 8.50 0.99
CA ILE A 50 4.27 9.09 0.46
C ILE A 50 5.04 8.09 -0.41
N THR A 51 5.12 6.82 -0.01
CA THR A 51 5.91 5.82 -0.73
C THR A 51 5.28 5.40 -2.06
N MET A 52 3.95 5.34 -2.16
CA MET A 52 3.24 5.02 -3.40
C MET A 52 3.59 5.96 -4.57
N PRO A 53 3.42 7.30 -4.46
CA PRO A 53 3.73 8.21 -5.56
C PRO A 53 5.22 8.25 -5.87
N ILE A 54 6.09 8.14 -4.85
CA ILE A 54 7.54 8.10 -5.05
C ILE A 54 7.93 6.85 -5.84
N ASN A 55 7.39 5.68 -5.49
CA ASN A 55 7.69 4.44 -6.18
C ASN A 55 7.15 4.45 -7.62
N TRP A 56 5.99 5.07 -7.85
CA TRP A 56 5.45 5.23 -9.19
C TRP A 56 6.37 6.10 -10.07
N VAL A 57 6.88 7.21 -9.54
CA VAL A 57 7.84 8.07 -10.26
C VAL A 57 9.15 7.32 -10.54
N ILE A 58 9.67 6.56 -9.59
CA ILE A 58 10.90 5.78 -9.78
C ILE A 58 10.68 4.66 -10.82
N SER A 59 9.53 3.97 -10.78
CA SER A 59 9.24 2.90 -11.73
C SER A 59 9.07 3.44 -13.15
N GLU A 60 8.39 4.58 -13.32
CA GLU A 60 8.10 5.17 -14.64
C GLU A 60 9.33 5.86 -15.24
N TYR A 61 10.08 6.63 -14.44
CA TYR A 61 11.20 7.44 -14.95
C TYR A 61 12.57 6.75 -14.88
N LEU A 62 12.76 5.79 -13.97
CA LEU A 62 14.06 5.19 -13.69
C LEU A 62 14.20 3.74 -14.20
N LEU A 63 13.12 2.94 -14.15
CA LEU A 63 13.13 1.50 -14.51
C LEU A 63 12.46 1.17 -15.85
N SER A 64 11.70 2.10 -16.44
CA SER A 64 11.04 1.89 -17.73
C SER A 64 12.06 1.79 -18.87
N GLU A 65 11.69 1.07 -19.95
CA GLU A 65 12.51 0.72 -21.12
C GLU A 65 13.17 1.94 -21.83
N ASN A 66 12.69 3.16 -21.53
CA ASN A 66 13.21 4.45 -22.03
C ASN A 66 13.91 5.30 -20.94
N GLY A 67 14.21 4.74 -19.77
CA GLY A 67 14.91 5.41 -18.68
C GLY A 67 16.38 5.73 -19.02
N LEU A 68 16.93 6.75 -18.36
CA LEU A 68 18.22 7.41 -18.66
C LEU A 68 19.45 6.49 -18.81
N PHE A 69 19.35 5.23 -18.38
CA PHE A 69 20.41 4.23 -18.42
C PHE A 69 20.32 3.22 -19.57
N GLY A 70 19.22 3.17 -20.34
CA GLY A 70 19.09 2.28 -21.52
C GLY A 70 19.33 0.79 -21.23
N MET A 71 19.21 0.37 -19.96
CA MET A 71 19.40 -1.00 -19.49
C MET A 71 18.17 -1.44 -18.70
N ASP A 72 17.73 -2.67 -18.90
CA ASP A 72 16.62 -3.27 -18.17
C ASP A 72 17.02 -3.51 -16.71
N LEU A 73 16.74 -2.52 -15.86
CA LEU A 73 16.96 -2.58 -14.41
C LEU A 73 15.75 -3.14 -13.66
N THR A 74 14.82 -3.82 -14.36
CA THR A 74 13.64 -4.46 -13.77
C THR A 74 14.00 -5.45 -12.64
N PHE A 75 15.22 -6.00 -12.63
CA PHE A 75 15.74 -6.85 -11.55
C PHE A 75 15.88 -6.14 -10.19
N LEU A 76 15.96 -4.80 -10.15
CA LEU A 76 16.01 -4.01 -8.92
C LEU A 76 14.62 -3.71 -8.35
N ARG A 77 13.54 -4.07 -9.06
CA ARG A 77 12.16 -3.96 -8.59
C ARG A 77 11.88 -5.07 -7.57
N LEU A 78 12.41 -4.91 -6.36
CA LEU A 78 12.17 -5.76 -5.19
C LEU A 78 10.99 -5.28 -4.34
N ILE A 79 10.24 -4.27 -4.82
CA ILE A 79 9.03 -3.73 -4.21
C ILE A 79 7.81 -3.97 -5.12
#